data_AF-A0A9P1ML26-F1
#
_entry.id   AF-A0A9P1ML26-F1
#
_cell.length_a   1.000
_cell.length_b   1.000
_cell.length_c   1.000
_cell.angle_alpha   90.00
_cell.angle_beta   90.00
_cell.angle_gamma   90.00
#
_symmetry.space_group_name_H-M   'P 1'
#
loop_
_entity.id
_entity.type
_entity.pdbx_description
1 polymer ?
#
loop_
_entity_poly.entity_id
_entity_poly.type
_entity_poly.pdbx_seq_one_letter_code
_entity_poly.pdbx_strand_id
1 'polypeptide(L)'
;MKGFKFFLVISQILSLAIIVSALLYTTLLEQTCQWIVFIFTITETIIFCSSIVYVIKPRIKLLIVFLSFQIANALAGIILGLTVVIRDSGYDCHESGNRDCGSFGFTKIERFQFFWFIVIKSTFALFLSLMAIAYSPQVHDFLGEEHDCERDTLNIYD
;
A
#
# COMPACT_ATOMS: atom_id res chain seq x y z
N MET A 1 5.82 -23.61 -2.79
CA MET A 1 6.37 -22.34 -3.33
C MET A 1 5.66 -21.77 -4.57
N LYS A 2 5.26 -22.56 -5.58
CA LYS A 2 4.65 -22.00 -6.81
C LYS A 2 3.37 -21.19 -6.54
N GLY A 3 2.45 -21.70 -5.71
CA GLY A 3 1.20 -21.01 -5.36
C GLY A 3 1.40 -19.62 -4.74
N PHE A 4 2.35 -19.50 -3.80
CA PHE A 4 2.69 -18.21 -3.17
C PHE A 4 3.23 -17.17 -4.17
N LYS A 5 4.08 -17.61 -5.11
CA LYS A 5 4.60 -16.73 -6.17
C LYS A 5 3.48 -16.20 -7.08
N PHE A 6 2.54 -17.08 -7.46
CA PHE A 6 1.37 -16.66 -8.26
C PHE A 6 0.47 -15.71 -7.49
N PHE A 7 0.18 -16.00 -6.22
CA PHE A 7 -0.60 -15.12 -5.35
C PHE A 7 -0.01 -13.71 -5.27
N LEU A 8 1.31 -13.60 -5.05
CA LEU A 8 1.99 -12.31 -5.00
C LEU A 8 1.84 -11.53 -6.31
N VAL A 9 2.15 -12.14 -7.46
CA VAL A 9 2.08 -11.43 -8.75
C VAL A 9 0.64 -11.01 -9.08
N ILE A 10 -0.33 -11.92 -8.92
CA ILE A 10 -1.74 -11.63 -9.23
C ILE A 10 -2.27 -10.49 -8.35
N SER A 11 -1.96 -10.51 -7.05
CA SER A 11 -2.38 -9.45 -6.12
C SER A 11 -1.77 -8.09 -6.48
N GLN A 12 -0.52 -8.06 -6.94
CA GLN A 12 0.12 -6.81 -7.38
C GLN A 12 -0.41 -6.33 -8.72
N ILE A 13 -0.70 -7.22 -9.67
CA ILE A 13 -1.35 -6.85 -10.94
C ILE A 13 -2.72 -6.22 -10.67
N LEU A 14 -3.51 -6.80 -9.77
CA LEU A 14 -4.80 -6.24 -9.38
C LEU A 14 -4.66 -4.85 -8.76
N SER A 15 -3.71 -4.68 -7.84
CA SER A 15 -3.43 -3.40 -7.18
C SER A 15 -2.99 -2.33 -8.18
N LEU A 16 -2.13 -2.70 -9.15
CA LEU A 16 -1.68 -1.84 -10.23
C LEU A 16 -2.84 -1.46 -11.17
N ALA A 17 -3.70 -2.42 -11.51
CA ALA A 17 -4.87 -2.16 -12.36
C ALA A 17 -5.84 -1.16 -11.71
N ILE A 18 -6.04 -1.25 -10.39
CA ILE A 18 -6.88 -0.32 -9.63
C ILE A 18 -6.29 1.10 -9.61
N ILE A 19 -4.98 1.25 -9.41
CA ILE A 19 -4.38 2.60 -9.36
C ILE A 19 -4.26 3.22 -10.76
N VAL A 20 -4.02 2.41 -11.80
CA VAL A 20 -3.97 2.88 -13.19
C VAL A 20 -5.36 3.27 -13.66
N SER A 21 -6.40 2.53 -13.31
CA SER A 21 -7.78 2.93 -13.63
C SER A 21 -8.18 4.22 -12.90
N ALA A 22 -7.75 4.41 -11.64
CA ALA A 22 -7.93 5.68 -10.93
C ALA A 22 -7.15 6.85 -11.56
N LEU A 23 -5.94 6.60 -12.06
CA LEU A 23 -5.17 7.62 -12.79
C LEU A 23 -5.87 8.00 -14.11
N LEU A 24 -6.37 7.01 -14.86
CA LEU A 24 -7.15 7.28 -16.07
C LEU A 24 -8.43 8.05 -15.75
N TYR A 25 -9.14 7.69 -14.68
CA TYR A 25 -10.34 8.40 -14.25
C TYR A 25 -10.06 9.86 -13.90
N THR A 26 -9.02 10.11 -13.10
CA THR A 26 -8.66 11.48 -12.67
C THR A 26 -8.11 12.33 -13.81
N THR A 27 -7.41 11.75 -14.78
CA THR A 27 -6.92 12.46 -15.97
C THR A 27 -8.04 12.81 -16.95
N LEU A 28 -9.01 11.91 -17.17
CA LEU A 28 -10.15 12.18 -18.06
C LEU A 28 -11.10 13.26 -17.54
N LEU A 29 -11.20 13.40 -16.23
CA LEU A 29 -12.08 14.38 -15.56
C LEU A 29 -11.34 15.64 -15.10
N GLU A 30 -10.07 15.81 -15.48
CA GLU A 30 -9.21 16.94 -15.11
C GLU A 30 -9.25 17.26 -13.60
N GLN A 31 -9.30 16.22 -12.76
CA GLN A 31 -9.43 16.39 -11.31
C GLN A 31 -8.13 16.87 -10.69
N THR A 32 -8.24 17.76 -9.70
CA THR A 32 -7.09 18.30 -8.95
C THR A 32 -6.29 17.19 -8.23
N CYS A 33 -6.95 16.07 -7.92
CA CYS A 33 -6.35 14.88 -7.29
C CYS A 33 -5.31 14.15 -8.15
N GLN A 34 -5.23 14.45 -9.46
CA GLN A 34 -4.39 13.72 -10.43
C GLN A 34 -2.93 13.59 -9.99
N TRP A 35 -2.32 14.67 -9.50
CA TRP A 35 -0.90 14.67 -9.11
C TRP A 35 -0.61 13.71 -7.95
N ILE A 36 -1.53 13.61 -6.99
CA ILE A 36 -1.37 12.70 -5.86
C ILE A 36 -1.53 11.25 -6.34
N VAL A 37 -2.55 10.98 -7.17
CA VAL A 37 -2.78 9.66 -7.75
C VAL A 37 -1.58 9.21 -8.59
N PHE A 38 -0.97 10.12 -9.36
CA PHE A 38 0.22 9.85 -10.15
C PHE A 38 1.42 9.41 -9.28
N ILE A 39 1.67 10.08 -8.15
CA ILE A 39 2.72 9.67 -7.20
C ILE A 39 2.44 8.26 -6.67
N PHE A 40 1.19 7.95 -6.31
CA PHE A 40 0.81 6.60 -5.90
C PHE A 40 1.00 5.56 -7.01
N THR A 41 0.74 5.92 -8.28
CA THR A 41 0.99 5.02 -9.43
C THR A 41 2.47 4.70 -9.58
N ILE A 42 3.36 5.69 -9.42
CA ILE A 42 4.82 5.45 -9.46
C ILE A 42 5.22 4.51 -8.33
N THR A 43 4.77 4.77 -7.10
CA THR A 43 5.09 3.93 -5.93
C THR A 43 4.58 2.49 -6.10
N GLU A 44 3.37 2.30 -6.61
CA GLU A 44 2.82 0.98 -6.95
C GLU A 44 3.61 0.27 -8.04
N THR A 45 4.10 1.01 -9.04
CA THR A 45 4.94 0.43 -10.09
C THR A 45 6.27 -0.07 -9.52
N ILE A 46 6.87 0.64 -8.57
CA ILE A 46 8.08 0.20 -7.86
C ILE A 46 7.79 -1.07 -7.05
N ILE A 47 6.66 -1.12 -6.34
CA ILE A 47 6.21 -2.31 -5.59
C ILE A 47 6.03 -3.50 -6.54
N PHE A 48 5.36 -3.29 -7.66
CA PHE A 48 5.17 -4.33 -8.68
C PHE A 48 6.51 -4.86 -9.21
N CYS A 49 7.45 -3.98 -9.57
CA CYS A 49 8.80 -4.37 -9.99
C CYS A 49 9.52 -5.21 -8.92
N SER A 50 9.42 -4.81 -7.65
CA SER A 50 10.04 -5.58 -6.56
C SER A 50 9.42 -6.98 -6.39
N SER A 51 8.12 -7.13 -6.66
CA SER A 51 7.46 -8.44 -6.66
C SER A 51 7.97 -9.37 -7.78
N ILE A 52 8.24 -8.83 -8.97
CA ILE A 52 8.84 -9.58 -10.08
C ILE A 52 10.26 -10.03 -9.70
N VAL A 53 11.06 -9.14 -9.12
CA VAL A 53 12.42 -9.47 -8.66
C VAL A 53 12.39 -10.60 -7.64
N TYR A 54 11.44 -10.57 -6.70
CA TYR A 54 11.26 -11.65 -5.72
C TYR A 54 10.90 -13.00 -6.36
N VAL A 55 10.05 -13.00 -7.39
CA VAL A 55 9.68 -14.24 -8.12
C VAL A 55 10.90 -14.89 -8.77
N ILE A 56 11.77 -14.08 -9.38
CA ILE A 56 13.01 -14.53 -10.03
C ILE A 56 14.02 -15.01 -8.98
N LYS A 57 14.25 -14.21 -7.93
CA LYS A 57 15.21 -14.51 -6.84
C LYS A 57 14.50 -14.47 -5.48
N PRO A 58 13.94 -15.59 -5.01
CA PRO A 58 13.18 -15.62 -3.77
C PRO A 58 14.11 -15.59 -2.56
N ARG A 59 14.41 -14.39 -2.05
CA ARG A 59 15.17 -14.18 -0.81
C ARG A 59 14.27 -13.58 0.26
N ILE A 60 14.38 -14.07 1.50
CA ILE A 60 13.59 -13.58 2.62
C ILE A 60 13.79 -12.07 2.88
N LYS A 61 15.02 -11.57 2.73
CA LYS A 61 15.34 -10.14 2.84
C LYS A 61 14.56 -9.29 1.83
N LEU A 62 14.34 -9.79 0.61
CA LEU A 62 13.55 -9.09 -0.40
C LEU A 62 12.06 -9.12 -0.07
N LEU A 63 11.57 -10.23 0.49
CA LEU A 63 10.18 -10.34 0.94
C LEU A 63 9.87 -9.33 2.06
N ILE A 64 10.77 -9.20 3.04
CA ILE A 64 10.62 -8.24 4.14
C ILE A 64 10.61 -6.81 3.60
N VAL A 65 11.57 -6.43 2.75
CA VAL A 65 11.62 -5.09 2.14
C VAL A 65 10.35 -4.79 1.34
N PHE A 66 9.88 -5.76 0.55
CA PHE A 66 8.63 -5.65 -0.20
C PHE A 66 7.43 -5.39 0.72
N LEU A 67 7.26 -6.21 1.77
CA LEU A 67 6.18 -6.07 2.73
C LEU A 67 6.24 -4.73 3.47
N SER A 68 7.42 -4.33 3.93
CA SER A 68 7.63 -3.04 4.61
C SER A 68 7.24 -1.87 3.72
N PHE A 69 7.62 -1.91 2.43
CA PHE A 69 7.28 -0.85 1.49
C PHE A 69 5.77 -0.81 1.18
N GLN A 70 5.12 -1.97 1.10
CA GLN A 70 3.68 -2.08 0.90
C GLN A 70 2.90 -1.51 2.09
N ILE A 71 3.29 -1.87 3.32
CA ILE A 71 2.70 -1.36 4.55
C ILE A 71 2.94 0.14 4.69
N ALA A 72 4.16 0.62 4.42
CA ALA A 72 4.49 2.04 4.46
C ALA A 72 3.65 2.86 3.46
N ASN A 73 3.49 2.36 2.23
CA ASN A 73 2.66 3.01 1.22
C ASN A 73 1.17 3.05 1.64
N ALA A 74 0.66 1.96 2.22
CA ALA A 74 -0.71 1.91 2.73
C ALA A 74 -0.94 2.89 3.89
N LEU A 75 0.00 2.96 4.84
CA LEU A 75 -0.02 3.91 5.95
C LEU A 75 0.06 5.36 5.49
N ALA A 76 0.96 5.67 4.55
CA ALA A 76 1.07 6.99 3.94
C ALA A 76 -0.25 7.39 3.26
N GLY A 77 -0.91 6.45 2.58
CA GLY A 77 -2.27 6.63 2.06
C GLY A 77 -3.26 6.99 3.15
N ILE A 78 -3.37 6.19 4.21
CA ILE A 78 -4.32 6.44 5.31
C ILE A 78 -4.08 7.80 5.97
N ILE A 79 -2.82 8.14 6.25
CA ILE A 79 -2.45 9.45 6.82
C ILE A 79 -2.87 10.56 5.87
N LEU A 80 -2.60 10.43 4.58
CA LEU A 80 -2.97 11.43 3.58
C LEU A 80 -4.49 11.60 3.49
N GLY A 81 -5.25 10.51 3.44
CA GLY A 81 -6.72 10.53 3.47
C GLY A 81 -7.25 11.23 4.72
N LEU A 82 -6.68 10.91 5.89
CA LEU A 82 -7.06 11.53 7.15
C LEU A 82 -6.72 13.02 7.18
N THR A 83 -5.55 13.43 6.66
CA THR A 83 -5.17 14.85 6.60
C THR A 83 -6.10 15.66 5.70
N VAL A 84 -6.56 15.09 4.58
CA VAL A 84 -7.53 15.74 3.69
C VAL A 84 -8.87 15.97 4.41
N VAL A 85 -9.35 14.99 5.19
CA VAL A 85 -10.61 15.14 5.92
C VAL A 85 -10.49 16.10 7.11
N ILE A 86 -9.44 15.98 7.93
CA ILE A 86 -9.26 16.79 9.13
C ILE A 86 -8.98 18.25 8.78
N ARG A 87 -8.10 18.51 7.80
CA ARG A 87 -7.64 19.87 7.51
C ARG A 87 -8.69 20.74 6.83
N ASP A 88 -9.64 20.13 6.13
CA ASP A 88 -10.66 20.86 5.39
C ASP A 88 -12.02 20.97 6.10
N SER A 89 -12.19 20.31 7.25
CA SER A 89 -13.33 20.40 8.19
C SER A 89 -14.73 20.58 7.58
N GLY A 90 -14.97 20.04 6.38
CA GLY A 90 -16.25 20.12 5.66
C GLY A 90 -16.53 21.40 4.84
N TYR A 91 -15.57 22.32 4.68
CA TYR A 91 -15.77 23.55 3.91
C TYR A 91 -15.50 23.38 2.41
N ASP A 92 -16.35 23.94 1.53
CA ASP A 92 -16.11 24.02 0.09
C ASP A 92 -15.04 25.08 -0.20
N CYS A 93 -13.82 24.61 -0.41
CA CYS A 93 -12.66 25.48 -0.64
C CYS A 93 -12.53 25.98 -2.08
N HIS A 94 -13.39 25.48 -2.97
CA HIS A 94 -13.39 25.85 -4.38
C HIS A 94 -14.15 27.17 -4.63
N GLU A 95 -15.10 27.52 -3.78
CA GLU A 95 -16.01 28.67 -3.97
C GLU A 95 -15.62 29.89 -3.12
N SER A 96 -14.93 29.67 -2.00
CA SER A 96 -14.48 30.74 -1.13
C SER A 96 -13.11 31.23 -1.59
N GLY A 97 -13.04 32.40 -2.21
CA GLY A 97 -11.80 33.09 -2.61
C GLY A 97 -10.87 33.48 -1.44
N ASN A 98 -10.93 32.74 -0.33
CA ASN A 98 -10.18 32.94 0.88
C ASN A 98 -8.94 32.02 0.88
N ARG A 99 -7.77 32.63 1.01
CA ARG A 99 -6.44 32.01 0.85
C ARG A 99 -6.06 30.99 1.94
N ASP A 100 -6.98 30.65 2.84
CA ASP A 100 -6.73 29.80 4.02
C ASP A 100 -7.43 28.44 3.96
N CYS A 101 -7.94 28.05 2.78
CA CYS A 101 -8.48 26.73 2.53
C CYS A 101 -7.35 25.73 2.19
N GLY A 102 -7.30 24.60 2.88
CA GLY A 102 -6.11 23.74 3.01
C GLY A 102 -5.58 23.14 1.70
N SER A 103 -4.27 23.29 1.49
CA SER A 103 -3.28 22.57 0.66
C SER A 103 -3.59 21.99 -0.73
N PHE A 104 -4.82 21.59 -1.10
CA PHE A 104 -5.08 20.82 -2.32
C PHE A 104 -6.25 21.29 -3.19
N GLY A 105 -7.01 22.32 -2.81
CA GLY A 105 -8.00 22.95 -3.71
C GLY A 105 -9.16 22.05 -4.18
N PHE A 106 -9.40 20.92 -3.49
CA PHE A 106 -10.41 19.94 -3.88
C PHE A 106 -11.84 20.44 -3.68
N THR A 107 -12.76 19.97 -4.53
CA THR A 107 -14.20 20.09 -4.29
C THR A 107 -14.69 19.09 -3.23
N LYS A 108 -15.83 19.34 -2.56
CA LYS A 108 -16.40 18.40 -1.57
C LYS A 108 -16.57 16.97 -2.10
N ILE A 109 -17.00 16.83 -3.36
CA ILE A 109 -17.29 15.52 -3.94
C ILE A 109 -16.01 14.75 -4.26
N GLU A 110 -14.99 15.43 -4.80
CA GLU A 110 -13.68 14.85 -5.06
C GLU A 110 -12.99 14.41 -3.77
N ARG A 111 -13.09 15.20 -2.69
CA ARG A 111 -12.54 14.84 -1.38
C ARG A 111 -13.13 13.55 -0.84
N PHE A 112 -14.46 13.43 -0.88
CA PHE A 112 -15.15 12.25 -0.37
C PHE A 112 -14.79 11.01 -1.18
N GLN A 113 -14.78 11.11 -2.51
CA GLN A 113 -14.38 10.02 -3.40
C GLN A 113 -12.92 9.61 -3.17
N PHE A 114 -12.02 10.59 -3.09
CA PHE A 114 -10.58 10.38 -2.88
C PHE A 114 -10.29 9.74 -1.52
N PHE A 115 -10.96 10.20 -0.46
CA PHE A 115 -10.85 9.62 0.88
C PHE A 115 -11.23 8.14 0.88
N TRP A 116 -12.44 7.81 0.39
CA TRP A 116 -12.91 6.42 0.36
C TRP A 116 -12.05 5.54 -0.54
N PHE A 117 -11.62 6.06 -1.69
CA PHE A 117 -10.71 5.37 -2.59
C PHE A 117 -9.41 4.98 -1.88
N ILE A 118 -8.77 5.94 -1.20
CA ILE A 118 -7.53 5.71 -0.47
C ILE A 118 -7.73 4.72 0.68
N VAL A 119 -8.80 4.84 1.46
CA VAL A 119 -9.06 3.96 2.61
C VAL A 119 -9.26 2.52 2.14
N ILE A 120 -10.08 2.30 1.11
CA ILE A 120 -10.33 0.96 0.57
C ILE A 120 -9.05 0.37 -0.01
N LYS A 121 -8.32 1.14 -0.82
CA LYS A 121 -7.02 0.72 -1.40
C LYS A 121 -6.02 0.34 -0.32
N SER A 122 -5.82 1.20 0.69
CA SER A 122 -4.87 0.94 1.77
C SER A 122 -5.27 -0.26 2.62
N THR A 123 -6.57 -0.43 2.91
CA THR A 123 -7.07 -1.59 3.64
C THR A 123 -6.84 -2.88 2.86
N PHE A 124 -7.11 -2.86 1.55
CA PHE A 124 -6.85 -4.00 0.67
C PHE A 124 -5.36 -4.33 0.60
N ALA A 125 -4.50 -3.32 0.49
CA ALA A 125 -3.04 -3.51 0.49
C ALA A 125 -2.55 -4.13 1.81
N LEU A 126 -2.99 -3.63 2.97
CA LEU A 126 -2.65 -4.22 4.28
C LEU A 126 -3.16 -5.65 4.43
N PHE A 127 -4.38 -5.93 3.96
CA PHE A 127 -4.93 -7.28 3.95
C PHE A 127 -4.07 -8.23 3.09
N LEU A 128 -3.66 -7.80 1.89
CA LEU A 128 -2.76 -8.57 1.05
C LEU A 128 -1.37 -8.78 1.69
N SER A 129 -0.84 -7.77 2.38
CA SER A 129 0.41 -7.90 3.14
C SER A 129 0.28 -8.95 4.26
N LEU A 130 -0.83 -8.95 5.01
CA LEU A 130 -1.10 -9.95 6.05
C LEU A 130 -1.20 -11.36 5.47
N MET A 131 -1.92 -11.52 4.35
CA MET A 131 -2.01 -12.79 3.64
C MET A 131 -0.64 -13.23 3.12
N ALA A 132 0.18 -12.31 2.61
CA ALA A 132 1.52 -12.62 2.16
C ALA A 132 2.43 -13.09 3.32
N ILE A 133 2.27 -12.57 4.53
CA ILE A 133 2.98 -13.06 5.72
C ILE A 133 2.47 -14.45 6.10
N ALA A 134 1.16 -14.62 6.22
CA ALA A 134 0.54 -15.88 6.67
C ALA A 134 0.78 -17.06 5.73
N TYR A 135 0.86 -16.82 4.41
CA TYR A 135 1.08 -17.86 3.42
C TYR A 135 2.53 -17.96 2.92
N SER A 136 3.47 -17.19 3.50
CA SER A 136 4.86 -17.25 3.09
C SER A 136 5.56 -18.47 3.72
N PRO A 137 6.00 -19.45 2.90
CA PRO A 137 6.78 -20.57 3.43
C PRO A 137 8.12 -20.08 4.00
N GLN A 138 8.73 -19.04 3.42
CA GLN A 138 10.02 -18.52 3.88
C GLN A 138 9.95 -17.90 5.28
N VAL A 139 8.81 -17.31 5.63
CA VAL A 139 8.61 -16.72 6.97
C VAL A 139 8.42 -17.84 7.99
N HIS A 140 7.66 -18.88 7.63
CA HIS A 140 7.49 -20.05 8.50
C HIS A 140 8.80 -20.80 8.73
N ASP A 141 9.62 -20.99 7.69
CA ASP A 141 10.92 -21.66 7.83
C ASP A 141 11.86 -20.84 8.74
N PHE A 142 11.89 -19.51 8.59
CA PHE A 142 12.71 -18.63 9.43
C PHE A 142 12.29 -18.61 10.90
N LEU A 143 10.98 -18.53 11.18
CA LEU A 143 10.46 -18.58 12.55
C LEU A 143 10.65 -19.97 13.19
N GLY A 144 10.61 -21.04 12.38
CA GLY A 144 10.88 -22.40 12.85
C GLY A 144 12.34 -22.58 13.28
N GLU A 145 13.29 -22.08 12.50
CA GLU A 145 14.72 -22.11 12.85
C GLU A 145 15.02 -21.32 14.14
N GLU A 146 14.37 -20.17 14.36
CA GLU A 146 14.50 -19.40 15.60
C GLU A 146 14.05 -20.20 16.83
N HIS A 147 12.90 -20.88 16.73
CA HIS A 147 12.37 -21.69 17.82
C HIS A 147 13.23 -22.90 18.17
N ASP A 148 13.87 -23.54 17.18
CA ASP A 148 14.77 -24.65 17.43
C ASP A 148 16.11 -24.19 18.03
N CYS A 149 16.66 -23.05 17.59
CA CYS A 149 17.83 -22.46 18.24
C CYS A 149 17.55 -22.03 19.70
N GLU A 150 16.39 -21.45 19.98
CA GLU A 150 16.02 -21.07 21.36
C GLU A 150 15.84 -22.30 22.26
N ARG A 151 15.25 -23.38 21.73
CA ARG A 151 15.12 -24.66 22.45
C ARG A 151 16.48 -25.30 22.74
N ASP A 152 17.41 -25.25 21.80
CA ASP A 152 18.77 -25.77 22.00
C ASP A 152 19.54 -24.95 23.03
N THR A 153 19.34 -23.62 23.09
CA THR A 153 19.94 -22.81 24.17
C THR A 153 19.36 -23.11 25.54
N LEU A 154 18.06 -23.44 25.66
CA LEU A 154 17.47 -23.81 26.94
C LEU A 154 17.98 -25.17 27.45
N ASN A 155 18.14 -26.16 26.57
CA ASN A 155 18.64 -27.49 26.92
C ASN A 155 20.13 -27.53 27.33
N ILE A 156 20.89 -26.45 27.13
CA ILE A 156 22.29 -26.35 27.59
C ILE A 156 22.36 -25.95 29.08
N TYR A 157 21.26 -25.43 29.64
CA TYR A 157 21.21 -24.96 31.02
C TYR A 157 20.47 -25.91 32.00
N ASP A 158 19.97 -27.04 31.52
CA ASP A 158 19.46 -28.18 32.32
C ASP A 158 20.46 -29.35 32.34
#